data_AF-A0A645D571-F1
#
_entry.id   AF-A0A645D571-F1
#
_cell.length_a   1.000
_cell.length_b   1.000
_cell.length_c   1.000
_cell.angle_alpha   90.00
_cell.angle_beta   90.00
_cell.angle_gamma   90.00
#
_symmetry.space_group_name_H-M   'P 1'
#
loop_
_entity.id
_entity.type
_entity.pdbx_description
1 polymer ?
#
loop_
_entity_poly.entity_id
_entity_poly.type
_entity_poly.pdbx_seq_one_letter_code
_entity_poly.pdbx_strand_id
1 'polypeptide(L)'
;MHWDPYHVPIIIEETGKVALIHLIEGITLSRQKRGGTEEFTVMEHREDLSPQIVIRDDNDEVIASHPLPAGAFLMTREGARVTPGMTVARVPRQSAKNKDITGGLPRIAELFEARQPREVAEIARIDGFVQINAKNAKGRRQILIEDREAKTVEEHGNIPANKHLTVSNGDYVHKGDKLTEGSVVPHALLEICGPHELQRFLVNEIQLVYRAQGVEINDKHVEIIIRQMMQKIRITDPGDTDYLVGEPIDRVRFEADNRKVAERGGRPAEGEPILLGITKASLETDSFISAASFQDTTRILTEAATLGKTDDLKGFKENVITGHLIPAGTGTEVLQSIRLKYYGEEIPRELPELPELDEDELPAEELVADESETAAMESMSVDHDAADDADELDESNA
;
A
#
# COMPACT_ATOMS: atom_id res chain seq x y z
N MET A 1 -17.83 -8.72 33.71
CA MET A 1 -16.50 -9.32 33.52
C MET A 1 -15.54 -8.19 33.21
N HIS A 2 -14.51 -8.01 34.05
CA HIS A 2 -13.45 -7.04 33.80
C HIS A 2 -12.42 -7.73 32.90
N TRP A 3 -12.36 -7.32 31.62
CA TRP A 3 -11.43 -7.89 30.64
C TRP A 3 -10.10 -7.14 30.74
N ASP A 4 -8.99 -7.87 30.91
CA ASP A 4 -7.65 -7.28 30.90
C ASP A 4 -7.22 -7.00 29.45
N PRO A 5 -7.03 -5.73 29.04
CA PRO A 5 -6.69 -5.40 27.66
C PRO A 5 -5.29 -5.90 27.25
N TYR A 6 -4.40 -6.18 28.21
CA TYR A 6 -3.00 -6.54 27.96
C TYR A 6 -2.76 -8.05 27.90
N HIS A 7 -3.73 -8.88 28.27
CA HIS A 7 -3.57 -10.33 28.32
C HIS A 7 -4.76 -11.05 27.69
N VAL A 8 -4.49 -12.07 26.88
CA VAL A 8 -5.50 -13.01 26.42
C VAL A 8 -5.54 -14.16 27.42
N PRO A 9 -6.64 -14.35 28.17
CA PRO A 9 -6.76 -15.47 29.11
C PRO A 9 -7.01 -16.76 28.33
N ILE A 10 -6.28 -17.83 28.69
CA ILE A 10 -6.60 -19.20 28.29
C ILE A 10 -7.56 -19.75 29.34
N ILE A 11 -8.81 -19.92 28.94
CA ILE A 11 -9.92 -20.38 29.78
C ILE A 11 -10.19 -21.84 29.47
N ILE A 12 -10.47 -22.60 30.52
CA ILE A 12 -10.80 -24.02 30.42
C ILE A 12 -12.31 -24.20 30.22
N GLU A 13 -12.68 -25.10 29.32
CA GLU A 13 -14.07 -25.48 29.04
C GLU A 13 -14.50 -26.75 29.77
N GLU A 14 -13.56 -27.62 30.13
CA GLU A 14 -13.82 -28.96 30.68
C GLU A 14 -13.34 -29.11 32.13
N THR A 15 -13.99 -29.96 32.91
CA THR A 15 -13.54 -30.24 34.29
C THR A 15 -12.46 -31.33 34.27
N GLY A 16 -11.33 -31.12 34.95
CA GLY A 16 -10.28 -32.14 35.04
C GLY A 16 -9.08 -31.74 35.89
N LYS A 17 -8.00 -32.50 35.75
CA LYS A 17 -6.69 -32.21 36.37
C LYS A 17 -5.73 -31.66 35.34
N VAL A 18 -4.98 -30.63 35.71
CA VAL A 18 -3.96 -30.04 34.85
C VAL A 18 -2.69 -30.89 34.82
N ALA A 19 -2.24 -31.26 33.63
CA ALA A 19 -0.94 -31.84 33.34
C ALA A 19 -0.13 -30.86 32.48
N LEU A 20 1.15 -30.66 32.83
CA LEU A 20 2.04 -29.76 32.10
C LEU A 20 2.95 -30.59 31.18
N ILE A 21 2.81 -30.44 29.86
CA ILE A 21 3.61 -31.19 28.88
C ILE A 21 4.67 -30.27 28.28
N HIS A 22 5.91 -30.74 28.20
CA HIS A 22 7.08 -30.01 27.68
C HIS A 22 7.39 -28.68 28.41
N LEU A 23 6.97 -28.56 29.67
CA LEU A 23 7.20 -27.41 30.56
C LEU A 23 8.28 -27.78 31.59
N ILE A 24 9.54 -27.57 31.24
CA ILE A 24 10.72 -27.92 32.04
C ILE A 24 11.36 -26.64 32.56
N GLU A 25 11.53 -26.57 33.89
CA GLU A 25 12.15 -25.42 34.55
C GLU A 25 13.60 -25.22 34.08
N GLY A 26 13.94 -23.97 33.72
CA GLY A 26 15.26 -23.60 33.20
C GLY A 26 15.44 -23.82 31.69
N ILE A 27 14.57 -24.59 31.03
CA ILE A 27 14.61 -24.83 29.57
C ILE A 27 13.44 -24.13 28.88
N THR A 28 12.20 -24.50 29.21
CA THR A 28 10.98 -23.93 28.62
C THR A 28 10.19 -23.08 29.61
N LEU A 29 10.53 -23.11 30.90
CA LEU A 29 9.84 -22.37 31.97
C LEU A 29 10.84 -21.56 32.80
N SER A 30 10.58 -20.26 32.96
CA SER A 30 11.29 -19.36 33.87
C SER A 30 10.48 -19.15 35.14
N ARG A 31 11.14 -19.21 36.29
CA ARG A 31 10.55 -18.84 37.58
C ARG A 31 11.09 -17.48 38.01
N GLN A 32 10.20 -16.51 38.16
CA GLN A 32 10.52 -15.18 38.71
C GLN A 32 9.74 -14.94 40.00
N LYS A 33 10.39 -14.35 40.99
CA LYS A 33 9.77 -14.03 42.28
C LYS A 33 9.56 -12.52 42.38
N ARG A 34 8.31 -12.06 42.29
CA ARG A 34 7.96 -10.64 42.35
C ARG A 34 6.92 -10.43 43.45
N GLY A 35 7.23 -9.57 44.42
CA GLY A 35 6.27 -9.21 45.49
C GLY A 35 5.76 -10.39 46.33
N GLY A 36 6.56 -11.44 46.55
CA GLY A 36 6.19 -12.60 47.37
C GLY A 36 5.37 -13.68 46.64
N THR A 37 4.92 -13.43 45.41
CA THR A 37 4.27 -14.43 44.56
C THR A 37 5.29 -14.98 43.55
N GLU A 38 5.24 -16.30 43.31
CA GLU A 38 6.04 -16.95 42.28
C GLU A 38 5.29 -16.90 40.95
N GLU A 39 5.87 -16.26 39.94
CA GLU A 39 5.35 -16.20 38.59
C GLU A 39 6.16 -17.15 37.70
N PHE A 40 5.44 -17.96 36.92
CA PHE A 40 6.02 -18.86 35.95
C PHE A 40 5.74 -18.33 34.54
N THR A 41 6.80 -18.11 33.77
CA THR A 41 6.72 -17.59 32.40
C THR A 41 7.34 -18.58 31.43
N VAL A 42 6.63 -18.89 30.35
CA VAL A 42 7.16 -19.75 29.29
C VAL A 42 8.27 -19.01 28.54
N MET A 43 9.44 -19.63 28.42
CA MET A 43 10.59 -19.06 27.72
C MET A 43 10.60 -19.45 26.25
N GLU A 44 11.23 -18.60 25.46
CA GLU A 44 11.60 -18.94 24.09
C GLU A 44 12.70 -20.02 24.13
N HIS A 45 12.45 -21.14 23.45
CA HIS A 45 13.32 -22.31 23.43
C HIS A 45 13.64 -22.69 21.98
N ARG A 46 14.84 -23.23 21.76
CA ARG A 46 15.33 -23.59 20.41
C ARG A 46 15.12 -25.07 20.06
N GLU A 47 14.66 -25.86 21.01
CA GLU A 47 14.46 -27.31 20.89
C GLU A 47 13.06 -27.61 20.31
N ASP A 48 12.85 -28.81 19.76
CA ASP A 48 11.55 -29.30 19.24
C ASP A 48 10.51 -29.58 20.35
N LEU A 49 10.59 -28.85 21.45
CA LEU A 49 9.65 -28.93 22.56
C LEU A 49 8.43 -28.08 22.23
N SER A 50 7.23 -28.57 22.55
CA SER A 50 5.96 -27.88 22.33
C SER A 50 5.25 -27.72 23.67
N PRO A 51 5.52 -26.64 24.43
CA PRO A 51 4.93 -26.44 25.75
C PRO A 51 3.41 -26.31 25.63
N GLN A 52 2.68 -27.14 26.38
CA GLN A 52 1.22 -27.17 26.35
C GLN A 52 0.64 -27.57 27.71
N ILE A 53 -0.52 -27.03 28.03
CA ILE A 53 -1.34 -27.43 29.18
C ILE A 53 -2.35 -28.45 28.71
N VAL A 54 -2.38 -29.60 29.36
CA VAL A 54 -3.31 -30.66 29.06
C VAL A 54 -4.24 -30.89 30.25
N ILE A 55 -5.51 -31.13 29.97
CA ILE A 55 -6.51 -31.46 30.98
C ILE A 55 -6.78 -32.95 30.89
N ARG A 56 -6.65 -33.64 32.03
CA ARG A 56 -6.92 -35.07 32.15
C ARG A 56 -8.19 -35.34 32.96
N ASP A 57 -8.89 -36.40 32.59
CA ASP A 57 -10.06 -36.91 33.32
C ASP A 57 -9.64 -37.74 34.56
N ASP A 58 -10.63 -38.31 35.25
CA ASP A 58 -10.37 -39.19 36.41
C ASP A 58 -9.73 -40.54 36.01
N ASN A 59 -9.74 -40.92 34.73
CA ASN A 59 -9.10 -42.11 34.15
C ASN A 59 -7.71 -41.83 33.55
N ASP A 60 -7.17 -40.63 33.74
CA ASP A 60 -5.89 -40.15 33.18
C ASP A 60 -5.87 -40.00 31.65
N GLU A 61 -7.03 -39.95 31.00
CA GLU A 61 -7.18 -39.67 29.57
C GLU A 61 -7.18 -38.17 29.30
N VAL A 62 -6.57 -37.77 28.17
CA VAL A 62 -6.47 -36.37 27.75
C VAL A 62 -7.79 -35.90 27.14
N ILE A 63 -8.46 -34.96 27.80
CA ILE A 63 -9.72 -34.36 27.33
C ILE A 63 -9.46 -33.15 26.44
N ALA A 64 -8.51 -32.30 26.82
CA ALA A 64 -8.22 -31.05 26.12
C ALA A 64 -6.73 -30.71 26.19
N SER A 65 -6.21 -30.11 25.11
CA SER A 65 -4.84 -29.59 25.06
C SER A 65 -4.84 -28.15 24.60
N HIS A 66 -4.10 -27.30 25.32
CA HIS A 66 -3.93 -25.90 25.02
C HIS A 66 -2.44 -25.58 24.90
N PRO A 67 -1.92 -25.28 23.69
CA PRO A 67 -0.53 -24.91 23.50
C PRO A 67 -0.23 -23.55 24.16
N LEU A 68 0.96 -23.42 24.75
CA LEU A 68 1.42 -22.19 25.38
C LEU A 68 2.53 -21.54 24.55
N PRO A 69 2.31 -20.33 23.99
CA PRO A 69 3.36 -19.61 23.30
C PRO A 69 4.41 -19.07 24.30
N ALA A 70 5.61 -18.77 23.79
CA ALA A 70 6.65 -18.11 24.57
C ALA A 70 6.15 -16.76 25.10
N GLY A 71 6.48 -16.46 26.36
CA GLY A 71 5.99 -15.30 27.11
C GLY A 71 4.68 -15.52 27.86
N ALA A 72 3.98 -16.63 27.67
CA ALA A 72 2.76 -16.92 28.44
C ALA A 72 3.04 -17.06 29.94
N PHE A 73 2.18 -16.47 30.77
CA PHE A 73 2.20 -16.60 32.22
C PHE A 73 1.31 -17.76 32.64
N LEU A 74 1.88 -18.71 33.38
CA LEU A 74 1.15 -19.84 33.93
C LEU A 74 0.51 -19.44 35.27
N MET A 75 -0.82 -19.61 35.38
CA MET A 75 -1.60 -19.26 36.57
C MET A 75 -1.95 -20.46 37.44
N THR A 76 -1.67 -21.68 36.95
CA THR A 76 -2.00 -22.95 37.60
C THR A 76 -0.77 -23.80 37.85
N ARG A 77 -0.91 -24.84 38.67
CA ARG A 77 0.15 -25.81 38.98
C ARG A 77 -0.21 -27.18 38.43
N GLU A 78 0.80 -28.01 38.23
CA GLU A 78 0.60 -29.42 37.86
C GLU A 78 -0.23 -30.14 38.93
N GLY A 79 -1.19 -30.95 38.49
CA GLY A 79 -2.13 -31.69 39.32
C GLY A 79 -3.30 -30.87 39.90
N ALA A 80 -3.38 -29.56 39.63
CA ALA A 80 -4.49 -28.74 40.09
C ALA A 80 -5.82 -29.16 39.43
N ARG A 81 -6.90 -29.23 40.20
CA ARG A 81 -8.24 -29.42 39.67
C ARG A 81 -8.77 -28.09 39.12
N VAL A 82 -9.34 -28.15 37.92
CA VAL A 82 -9.88 -27.01 37.19
C VAL A 82 -11.32 -27.27 36.80
N THR A 83 -12.12 -26.21 36.82
CA THR A 83 -13.52 -26.23 36.41
C THR A 83 -13.73 -25.32 35.19
N PRO A 84 -14.80 -25.53 34.42
CA PRO A 84 -15.16 -24.65 33.30
C PRO A 84 -15.20 -23.18 33.73
N GLY A 85 -14.59 -22.31 32.94
CA GLY A 85 -14.49 -20.87 33.20
C GLY A 85 -13.25 -20.43 33.99
N MET A 86 -12.42 -21.36 34.47
CA MET A 86 -11.15 -21.01 35.13
C MET A 86 -10.07 -20.63 34.12
N THR A 87 -9.31 -19.57 34.41
CA THR A 87 -8.13 -19.17 33.63
C THR A 87 -6.89 -19.93 34.10
N VAL A 88 -6.23 -20.65 33.20
CA VAL A 88 -5.01 -21.43 33.52
C VAL A 88 -3.71 -20.81 33.06
N ALA A 89 -3.78 -19.97 32.04
CA ALA A 89 -2.64 -19.18 31.60
C ALA A 89 -3.12 -17.83 31.06
N ARG A 90 -2.22 -16.86 31.08
CA ARG A 90 -2.42 -15.55 30.47
C ARG A 90 -1.32 -15.36 29.45
N VAL A 91 -1.70 -15.28 28.19
CA VAL A 91 -0.75 -14.90 27.15
C VAL A 91 -0.68 -13.38 27.19
N PRO A 92 0.49 -12.76 27.46
CA PRO A 92 0.61 -11.34 27.22
C PRO A 92 0.26 -11.14 25.76
N ARG A 93 -0.73 -10.29 25.56
CA ARG A 93 -0.98 -9.71 24.27
C ARG A 93 0.25 -8.85 24.07
N GLN A 94 1.31 -9.44 23.50
CA GLN A 94 2.41 -8.65 22.99
C GLN A 94 1.69 -7.59 22.15
N SER A 95 1.71 -6.33 22.59
CA SER A 95 1.20 -5.21 21.83
C SER A 95 1.81 -5.41 20.47
N ALA A 96 1.03 -5.92 19.51
CA ALA A 96 1.52 -6.71 18.39
C ALA A 96 2.73 -5.97 17.84
N LYS A 97 3.93 -6.47 18.18
CA LYS A 97 5.18 -5.70 18.24
C LYS A 97 5.26 -4.87 16.98
N ASN A 98 4.84 -3.60 17.08
CA ASN A 98 4.20 -2.86 15.98
C ASN A 98 4.28 -3.61 14.65
N LYS A 99 3.35 -4.55 14.39
CA LYS A 99 3.20 -5.18 13.06
C LYS A 99 3.34 -4.04 12.09
N ASP A 100 4.33 -4.11 11.19
CA ASP A 100 4.94 -3.17 10.21
C ASP A 100 4.08 -2.01 9.62
N ILE A 101 3.12 -1.52 10.41
CA ILE A 101 2.08 -0.51 10.19
C ILE A 101 2.62 0.83 10.70
N THR A 102 3.60 0.83 11.61
CA THR A 102 4.26 2.05 12.12
C THR A 102 5.06 2.82 11.08
N GLY A 103 5.17 2.31 9.86
CA GLY A 103 5.83 3.04 8.79
C GLY A 103 5.11 4.34 8.42
N GLY A 104 3.86 4.58 8.85
CA GLY A 104 3.15 5.84 8.63
C GLY A 104 3.20 6.30 7.16
N LEU A 105 3.48 7.59 6.93
CA LEU A 105 3.67 8.15 5.59
C LEU A 105 4.79 7.46 4.77
N PRO A 106 5.98 7.15 5.32
CA PRO A 106 7.02 6.40 4.62
C PRO A 106 6.53 5.09 3.97
N ARG A 107 5.65 4.34 4.65
CA ARG A 107 5.11 3.09 4.09
C ARG A 107 4.16 3.36 2.93
N ILE A 108 3.33 4.39 3.03
CA ILE A 108 2.45 4.82 1.94
C ILE A 108 3.28 5.24 0.71
N ALA A 109 4.36 6.00 0.92
CA ALA A 109 5.27 6.39 -0.14
C ALA A 109 5.96 5.19 -0.80
N GLU A 110 6.37 4.18 -0.01
CA GLU A 110 6.92 2.92 -0.54
C GLU A 110 5.93 2.19 -1.45
N LEU A 111 4.65 2.12 -1.04
CA LEU A 111 3.58 1.47 -1.81
C LEU A 111 3.26 2.23 -3.11
N PHE A 112 3.13 3.57 -3.05
CA PHE A 112 2.85 4.39 -4.24
C PHE A 112 4.02 4.49 -5.21
N GLU A 113 5.26 4.34 -4.73
CA GLU A 113 6.44 4.24 -5.60
C GLU A 113 6.72 2.79 -6.06
N ALA A 114 5.87 1.83 -5.67
CA ALA A 114 6.05 0.40 -5.95
C ALA A 114 7.45 -0.12 -5.56
N ARG A 115 8.05 0.44 -4.51
CA ARG A 115 9.41 0.11 -4.07
C ARG A 115 9.45 -1.27 -3.42
N GLN A 116 10.62 -1.89 -3.48
CA GLN A 116 10.85 -3.15 -2.80
C GLN A 116 10.98 -2.92 -1.28
N PRO A 117 10.18 -3.61 -0.44
CA PRO A 117 10.30 -3.51 1.00
C PRO A 117 11.66 -4.01 1.51
N ARG A 118 12.08 -3.53 2.69
CA ARG A 118 13.32 -3.98 3.34
C ARG A 118 13.26 -5.46 3.72
N GLU A 119 12.14 -5.87 4.32
CA GLU A 119 11.87 -7.26 4.68
C GLU A 119 10.83 -7.83 3.72
N VAL A 120 11.30 -8.48 2.66
CA VAL A 120 10.46 -9.11 1.64
C VAL A 120 9.88 -10.41 2.17
N ALA A 121 8.57 -10.63 2.11
CA ALA A 121 7.92 -11.92 2.32
C ALA A 121 7.96 -12.79 1.05
N GLU A 122 8.18 -14.09 1.23
CA GLU A 122 7.97 -15.09 0.17
C GLU A 122 6.47 -15.41 0.09
N ILE A 123 5.92 -15.44 -1.12
CA ILE A 123 4.52 -15.77 -1.40
C ILE A 123 4.43 -17.05 -2.22
N ALA A 124 3.36 -17.83 -2.02
CA ALA A 124 3.07 -19.03 -2.80
C ALA A 124 2.76 -18.68 -4.26
N ARG A 125 3.35 -19.37 -5.26
CA ARG A 125 3.00 -19.13 -6.68
C ARG A 125 1.95 -20.10 -7.21
N ILE A 126 1.73 -21.22 -6.53
CA ILE A 126 0.67 -22.17 -6.81
C ILE A 126 -0.17 -22.45 -5.56
N ASP A 127 -1.42 -22.88 -5.79
CA ASP A 127 -2.26 -23.44 -4.73
C ASP A 127 -1.75 -24.86 -4.38
N GLY A 128 -1.79 -25.25 -3.11
CA GLY A 128 -1.41 -26.62 -2.74
C GLY A 128 -1.06 -26.82 -1.28
N PHE A 129 -0.59 -28.03 -0.98
CA PHE A 129 -0.17 -28.41 0.37
C PHE A 129 1.32 -28.12 0.58
N VAL A 130 1.61 -27.47 1.69
CA VAL A 130 2.98 -27.07 2.09
C VAL A 130 3.73 -28.27 2.66
N GLN A 131 4.91 -28.53 2.13
CA GLN A 131 5.90 -29.45 2.68
C GLN A 131 7.18 -28.69 3.04
N ILE A 132 7.50 -28.63 4.33
CA ILE A 132 8.69 -27.92 4.81
C ILE A 132 9.83 -28.92 4.92
N ASN A 133 10.82 -28.82 4.03
CA ASN A 133 12.01 -29.65 4.06
C ASN A 133 13.06 -29.09 5.04
N ALA A 134 13.92 -29.99 5.52
CA ALA A 134 15.07 -29.62 6.34
C ALA A 134 16.04 -28.71 5.56
N LYS A 135 16.93 -28.02 6.29
CA LYS A 135 17.87 -27.05 5.71
C LYS A 135 18.68 -27.66 4.56
N ASN A 136 18.77 -26.95 3.45
CA ASN A 136 19.60 -27.31 2.32
C ASN A 136 21.08 -27.21 2.69
N ALA A 137 21.99 -27.74 1.86
CA ALA A 137 23.44 -27.72 2.09
C ALA A 137 24.03 -26.31 2.33
N LYS A 138 23.30 -25.24 1.93
CA LYS A 138 23.65 -23.83 2.15
C LYS A 138 23.02 -23.21 3.42
N GLY A 139 22.38 -24.00 4.27
CA GLY A 139 21.72 -23.54 5.50
C GLY A 139 20.42 -22.75 5.27
N ARG A 140 19.83 -22.79 4.07
CA ARG A 140 18.53 -22.18 3.74
C ARG A 140 17.41 -23.19 3.91
N ARG A 141 16.21 -22.72 4.32
CA ARG A 141 15.01 -23.56 4.39
C ARG A 141 14.42 -23.71 2.99
N GLN A 142 13.87 -24.88 2.71
CA GLN A 142 13.17 -25.17 1.47
C GLN A 142 11.72 -25.49 1.79
N ILE A 143 10.81 -24.79 1.12
CA ILE A 143 9.38 -25.08 1.17
C ILE A 143 8.98 -25.62 -0.19
N LEU A 144 8.34 -26.79 -0.20
CA LEU A 144 7.68 -27.35 -1.36
C LEU A 144 6.18 -27.06 -1.24
N ILE A 145 5.55 -26.67 -2.34
CA ILE A 145 4.10 -26.62 -2.44
C ILE A 145 3.71 -27.65 -3.49
N GLU A 146 2.86 -28.60 -3.11
CA GLU A 146 2.38 -29.66 -3.99
C GLU A 146 0.88 -29.49 -4.26
N ASP A 147 0.56 -29.27 -5.53
CA ASP A 147 -0.82 -29.37 -6.02
C ASP A 147 -1.10 -30.83 -6.40
N ARG A 148 -2.00 -31.48 -5.65
CA ARG A 148 -2.39 -32.88 -5.88
C ARG A 148 -3.22 -33.06 -7.14
N GLU A 149 -3.93 -32.01 -7.60
CA GLU A 149 -4.79 -32.08 -8.78
C GLU A 149 -3.99 -31.82 -10.06
N ALA A 150 -3.21 -30.73 -10.09
CA ALA A 150 -2.40 -30.38 -11.25
C ALA A 150 -1.09 -31.18 -11.38
N LYS A 151 -0.70 -31.94 -10.34
CA LYS A 151 0.60 -32.65 -10.24
C LYS A 151 1.80 -31.73 -10.44
N THR A 152 1.65 -30.46 -10.08
CA THR A 152 2.72 -29.47 -10.09
C THR A 152 3.31 -29.33 -8.71
N VAL A 153 4.64 -29.31 -8.66
CA VAL A 153 5.40 -29.08 -7.44
C VAL A 153 6.20 -27.81 -7.64
N GLU A 154 6.01 -26.85 -6.75
CA GLU A 154 6.78 -25.61 -6.73
C GLU A 154 7.76 -25.62 -5.56
N GLU A 155 9.00 -25.20 -5.81
CA GLU A 155 10.06 -25.13 -4.81
C GLU A 155 10.43 -23.68 -4.47
N HIS A 156 10.27 -23.32 -3.20
CA HIS A 156 10.78 -22.10 -2.60
C HIS A 156 12.05 -22.41 -1.78
N GLY A 157 13.19 -22.51 -2.46
CA GLY A 157 14.48 -22.92 -1.86
C GLY A 157 15.32 -21.79 -1.26
N ASN A 158 14.85 -20.54 -1.32
CA ASN A 158 15.67 -19.36 -1.01
C ASN A 158 15.30 -18.66 0.31
N ILE A 159 14.77 -19.39 1.30
CA ILE A 159 14.31 -18.77 2.54
C ILE A 159 15.43 -18.81 3.60
N PRO A 160 15.87 -17.66 4.15
CA PRO A 160 16.85 -17.62 5.24
C PRO A 160 16.38 -18.42 6.46
N ALA A 161 17.25 -19.21 7.09
CA ALA A 161 16.84 -20.09 8.19
C ALA A 161 16.39 -19.35 9.47
N ASN A 162 16.80 -18.10 9.64
CA ASN A 162 16.40 -17.20 10.71
C ASN A 162 15.03 -16.53 10.47
N LYS A 163 14.45 -16.69 9.29
CA LYS A 163 13.16 -16.10 8.95
C LYS A 163 12.02 -16.94 9.51
N HIS A 164 11.06 -16.29 10.17
CA HIS A 164 9.89 -16.97 10.70
C HIS A 164 8.94 -17.37 9.56
N LEU A 165 8.46 -18.61 9.61
CA LEU A 165 7.49 -19.14 8.66
C LEU A 165 6.09 -18.89 9.19
N THR A 166 5.20 -18.40 8.33
CA THR A 166 3.79 -18.19 8.70
C THR A 166 2.98 -19.49 8.56
N VAL A 167 3.49 -20.43 7.76
CA VAL A 167 2.83 -21.70 7.43
C VAL A 167 3.53 -22.89 8.10
N SER A 168 2.75 -23.93 8.39
CA SER A 168 3.19 -25.20 8.96
C SER A 168 3.18 -26.32 7.92
N ASN A 169 3.83 -27.44 8.26
CA ASN A 169 3.88 -28.60 7.38
C ASN A 169 2.49 -29.25 7.28
N GLY A 170 1.98 -29.44 6.06
CA GLY A 170 0.65 -29.96 5.79
C GLY A 170 -0.45 -28.90 5.66
N ASP A 171 -0.14 -27.61 5.83
CA ASP A 171 -1.09 -26.53 5.61
C ASP A 171 -1.44 -26.41 4.12
N TYR A 172 -2.70 -26.08 3.81
CA TYR A 172 -3.13 -25.73 2.46
C TYR A 172 -3.02 -24.23 2.25
N VAL A 173 -2.28 -23.80 1.24
CA VAL A 173 -2.08 -22.39 0.90
C VAL A 173 -2.67 -22.09 -0.47
N HIS A 174 -3.19 -20.87 -0.59
CA HIS A 174 -3.61 -20.33 -1.86
C HIS A 174 -2.49 -19.56 -2.55
N LYS A 175 -2.59 -19.47 -3.87
CA LYS A 175 -1.71 -18.65 -4.71
C LYS A 175 -1.73 -17.19 -4.23
N GLY A 176 -0.56 -16.68 -3.88
CA GLY A 176 -0.37 -15.33 -3.32
C GLY A 176 -0.28 -15.27 -1.78
N ASP A 177 -0.54 -16.37 -1.08
CA ASP A 177 -0.45 -16.41 0.37
C ASP A 177 1.00 -16.27 0.86
N LYS A 178 1.17 -15.58 1.99
CA LYS A 178 2.48 -15.37 2.61
C LYS A 178 2.97 -16.65 3.28
N LEU A 179 4.12 -17.14 2.84
CA LEU A 179 4.81 -18.30 3.43
C LEU A 179 5.73 -17.90 4.60
N THR A 180 6.23 -16.67 4.58
CA THR A 180 7.16 -16.14 5.57
C THR A 180 6.72 -14.78 6.07
N GLU A 181 7.20 -14.37 7.24
CA GLU A 181 7.04 -12.99 7.70
C GLU A 181 7.67 -11.95 6.76
N GLY A 182 7.14 -10.73 6.80
CA GLY A 182 7.57 -9.59 6.00
C GLY A 182 6.47 -9.01 5.11
N SER A 183 6.88 -8.09 4.27
CA SER A 183 6.03 -7.35 3.32
C SER A 183 6.06 -7.98 1.93
N VAL A 184 4.90 -8.11 1.30
CA VAL A 184 4.80 -8.63 -0.07
C VAL A 184 5.33 -7.59 -1.06
N VAL A 185 6.08 -8.05 -2.07
CA VAL A 185 6.55 -7.18 -3.16
C VAL A 185 5.43 -7.03 -4.19
N PRO A 186 4.97 -5.80 -4.50
CA PRO A 186 3.89 -5.58 -5.47
C PRO A 186 4.15 -6.18 -6.86
N HIS A 187 5.39 -6.09 -7.34
CA HIS A 187 5.79 -6.66 -8.65
C HIS A 187 5.65 -8.18 -8.70
N ALA A 188 6.11 -8.90 -7.67
CA ALA A 188 5.96 -10.35 -7.60
C ALA A 188 4.48 -10.75 -7.53
N LEU A 189 3.68 -9.99 -6.77
CA LEU A 189 2.25 -10.23 -6.67
C LEU A 189 1.53 -10.04 -8.01
N LEU A 190 1.94 -9.07 -8.83
CA LEU A 190 1.40 -8.85 -10.17
C LEU A 190 1.65 -10.05 -11.09
N GLU A 191 2.90 -10.54 -11.12
CA GLU A 191 3.31 -11.67 -11.95
C GLU A 191 2.60 -12.96 -11.55
N ILE A 192 2.39 -13.16 -10.24
CA ILE A 192 1.78 -14.36 -9.71
C ILE A 192 0.26 -14.26 -9.80
N CYS A 193 -0.39 -13.35 -9.07
CA CYS A 193 -1.84 -13.32 -8.89
C CYS A 193 -2.58 -12.48 -9.94
N GLY A 194 -1.86 -11.67 -10.72
CA GLY A 194 -2.44 -10.80 -11.73
C GLY A 194 -2.91 -9.44 -11.20
N PRO A 195 -3.48 -8.60 -12.09
CA PRO A 195 -3.71 -7.18 -11.80
C PRO A 195 -4.82 -6.94 -10.77
N HIS A 196 -5.86 -7.77 -10.73
CA HIS A 196 -7.00 -7.57 -9.83
C HIS A 196 -6.62 -7.83 -8.36
N GLU A 197 -5.87 -8.90 -8.09
CA GLU A 197 -5.38 -9.19 -6.74
C GLU A 197 -4.34 -8.17 -6.29
N LEU A 198 -3.48 -7.68 -7.19
CA LEU A 198 -2.59 -6.57 -6.88
C LEU A 198 -3.36 -5.31 -6.46
N GLN A 199 -4.40 -4.94 -7.21
CA GLN A 199 -5.23 -3.76 -6.88
C GLN A 199 -5.84 -3.90 -5.49
N ARG A 200 -6.45 -5.05 -5.21
CA ARG A 200 -7.05 -5.34 -3.91
C ARG A 200 -6.03 -5.29 -2.79
N PHE A 201 -4.84 -5.85 -3.01
CA PHE A 201 -3.73 -5.82 -2.06
C PHE A 201 -3.29 -4.39 -1.76
N LEU A 202 -3.04 -3.57 -2.79
CA LEU A 202 -2.59 -2.18 -2.63
C LEU A 202 -3.65 -1.32 -1.92
N VAL A 203 -4.93 -1.43 -2.30
CA VAL A 203 -6.02 -0.72 -1.61
C VAL A 203 -6.05 -1.09 -0.14
N ASN A 204 -6.01 -2.39 0.19
CA ASN A 204 -6.07 -2.86 1.57
C ASN A 204 -4.87 -2.38 2.40
N GLU A 205 -3.64 -2.51 1.88
CA GLU A 205 -2.44 -2.07 2.61
C GLU A 205 -2.45 -0.56 2.87
N ILE A 206 -2.78 0.25 1.87
CA ILE A 206 -2.85 1.70 2.03
C ILE A 206 -3.96 2.08 3.04
N GLN A 207 -5.13 1.45 2.93
CA GLN A 207 -6.23 1.69 3.85
C GLN A 207 -5.91 1.28 5.29
N LEU A 208 -5.18 0.19 5.50
CA LEU A 208 -4.75 -0.23 6.83
C LEU A 208 -3.86 0.83 7.50
N VAL A 209 -2.97 1.48 6.74
CA VAL A 209 -2.12 2.56 7.27
C VAL A 209 -2.94 3.80 7.61
N TYR A 210 -3.85 4.23 6.73
CA TYR A 210 -4.71 5.39 7.00
C TYR A 210 -5.65 5.15 8.19
N ARG A 211 -6.27 3.96 8.26
CA ARG A 211 -7.11 3.55 9.41
C ARG A 211 -6.31 3.51 10.72
N ALA A 212 -5.06 3.03 10.69
CA ALA A 212 -4.19 3.04 11.86
C ALA A 212 -3.85 4.46 12.34
N GLN A 213 -3.84 5.45 11.44
CA GLN A 213 -3.69 6.87 11.76
C GLN A 213 -5.02 7.56 12.14
N GLY A 214 -6.14 6.83 12.12
CA GLY A 214 -7.46 7.37 12.43
C GLY A 214 -8.08 8.22 11.31
N VAL A 215 -7.55 8.15 10.09
CA VAL A 215 -8.09 8.86 8.93
C VAL A 215 -8.91 7.88 8.09
N GLU A 216 -10.19 8.18 7.91
CA GLU A 216 -11.08 7.40 7.05
C GLU A 216 -11.08 7.98 5.62
N ILE A 217 -10.65 7.16 4.65
CA ILE A 217 -10.66 7.50 3.22
C ILE A 217 -11.53 6.47 2.52
N ASN A 218 -12.31 6.89 1.51
CA ASN A 218 -13.06 5.95 0.69
C ASN A 218 -12.15 5.26 -0.34
N ASP A 219 -12.33 3.95 -0.52
CA ASP A 219 -11.54 3.10 -1.42
C ASP A 219 -11.42 3.69 -2.84
N LYS A 220 -12.46 4.36 -3.35
CA LYS A 220 -12.48 4.98 -4.69
C LYS A 220 -11.31 5.93 -4.93
N HIS A 221 -10.84 6.64 -3.90
CA HIS A 221 -9.75 7.60 -4.06
C HIS A 221 -8.42 6.88 -4.27
N VAL A 222 -8.20 5.80 -3.52
CA VAL A 222 -6.99 4.98 -3.62
C VAL A 222 -7.00 4.20 -4.94
N GLU A 223 -8.15 3.66 -5.34
CA GLU A 223 -8.32 2.98 -6.62
C GLU A 223 -8.00 3.85 -7.84
N ILE A 224 -8.37 5.14 -7.81
CA ILE A 224 -8.02 6.08 -8.89
C ILE A 224 -6.49 6.21 -9.03
N ILE A 225 -5.75 6.26 -7.91
CA ILE A 225 -4.30 6.37 -7.94
C ILE A 225 -3.68 5.05 -8.42
N ILE A 226 -4.13 3.91 -7.92
CA ILE A 226 -3.62 2.59 -8.34
C ILE A 226 -3.92 2.36 -9.83
N ARG A 227 -5.08 2.81 -10.31
CA ARG A 227 -5.38 2.81 -11.75
C ARG A 227 -4.33 3.57 -12.54
N GLN A 228 -3.83 4.71 -12.05
CA GLN A 228 -2.76 5.49 -12.70
C GLN A 228 -1.42 4.74 -12.71
N MET A 229 -1.11 3.98 -11.65
CA MET A 229 0.11 3.17 -11.55
C MET A 229 0.12 1.96 -12.50
N MET A 230 -1.05 1.48 -12.92
CA MET A 230 -1.24 0.28 -13.75
C MET A 230 -1.72 0.59 -15.18
N GLN A 231 -1.48 1.80 -15.69
CA GLN A 231 -1.94 2.19 -17.04
C GLN A 231 -1.10 1.62 -18.17
N LYS A 232 0.13 1.16 -17.91
CA LYS A 232 1.06 0.74 -18.95
C LYS A 232 1.09 -0.79 -19.09
N ILE A 233 1.27 -1.23 -20.32
CA ILE A 233 1.52 -2.62 -20.71
C ILE A 233 2.88 -2.66 -21.39
N ARG A 234 3.69 -3.66 -21.04
CA ARG A 234 4.95 -3.96 -21.72
C ARG A 234 4.70 -5.00 -22.79
N ILE A 235 5.08 -4.71 -24.02
CA ILE A 235 4.90 -5.61 -25.16
C ILE A 235 5.86 -6.81 -25.04
N THR A 236 5.31 -8.02 -25.14
CA THR A 236 6.08 -9.28 -25.18
C THR A 236 6.23 -9.78 -26.61
N ASP A 237 5.16 -9.76 -27.39
CA ASP A 237 5.14 -10.06 -28.83
C ASP A 237 4.39 -8.95 -29.58
N PRO A 238 5.02 -8.24 -30.53
CA PRO A 238 4.34 -7.20 -31.30
C PRO A 238 3.29 -7.76 -32.28
N GLY A 239 3.29 -9.06 -32.59
CA GLY A 239 2.38 -9.62 -33.57
C GLY A 239 2.53 -8.93 -34.92
N ASP A 240 1.43 -8.37 -35.44
CA ASP A 240 1.41 -7.59 -36.69
C ASP A 240 1.14 -6.09 -36.43
N THR A 241 1.38 -5.59 -35.21
CA THR A 241 1.33 -4.14 -34.89
C THR A 241 2.69 -3.47 -35.13
N ASP A 242 2.72 -2.14 -35.05
CA ASP A 242 3.95 -1.33 -35.17
C ASP A 242 4.75 -1.23 -33.86
N TYR A 243 4.45 -2.05 -32.85
CA TYR A 243 5.10 -1.97 -31.54
C TYR A 243 6.46 -2.66 -31.52
N LEU A 244 7.30 -2.24 -30.55
CA LEU A 244 8.57 -2.90 -30.26
C LEU A 244 8.49 -3.75 -28.99
N VAL A 245 9.23 -4.86 -28.98
CA VAL A 245 9.35 -5.72 -27.79
C VAL A 245 9.94 -4.92 -26.63
N GLY A 246 9.29 -4.97 -25.46
CA GLY A 246 9.70 -4.26 -24.26
C GLY A 246 9.22 -2.82 -24.16
N GLU A 247 8.57 -2.27 -25.20
CA GLU A 247 8.03 -0.92 -25.21
C GLU A 247 6.86 -0.79 -24.20
N PRO A 248 6.85 0.23 -23.34
CA PRO A 248 5.71 0.52 -22.46
C PRO A 248 4.65 1.35 -23.21
N ILE A 249 3.50 0.75 -23.49
CA ILE A 249 2.37 1.39 -24.17
C ILE A 249 1.21 1.60 -23.20
N ASP A 250 0.43 2.66 -23.38
CA ASP A 250 -0.82 2.85 -22.62
C ASP A 250 -1.83 1.73 -22.94
N ARG A 251 -2.44 1.17 -21.89
CA ARG A 251 -3.37 0.05 -21.98
C ARG A 251 -4.57 0.35 -22.88
N VAL A 252 -5.12 1.56 -22.81
CA VAL A 252 -6.30 1.93 -23.62
C VAL A 252 -5.90 1.99 -25.10
N ARG A 253 -4.72 2.52 -25.40
CA ARG A 253 -4.18 2.54 -26.77
C ARG A 253 -3.87 1.14 -27.27
N PHE A 254 -3.21 0.31 -26.46
CA PHE A 254 -2.89 -1.08 -26.78
C PHE A 254 -4.15 -1.88 -27.13
N GLU A 255 -5.20 -1.79 -26.30
CA GLU A 255 -6.48 -2.45 -26.54
C GLU A 255 -7.19 -1.95 -27.82
N ALA A 256 -7.10 -0.64 -28.11
CA ALA A 256 -7.68 -0.06 -29.31
C ALA A 256 -6.94 -0.49 -30.59
N ASP A 257 -5.62 -0.49 -30.58
CA ASP A 257 -4.81 -0.86 -31.73
C ASP A 257 -4.88 -2.38 -32.00
N ASN A 258 -4.87 -3.21 -30.97
CA ASN A 258 -5.10 -4.65 -31.11
C ASN A 258 -6.47 -4.96 -31.70
N ARG A 259 -7.51 -4.22 -31.31
CA ARG A 259 -8.85 -4.37 -31.90
C ARG A 259 -8.84 -4.08 -33.39
N LYS A 260 -8.18 -3.01 -33.83
CA LYS A 260 -8.05 -2.66 -35.26
C LYS A 260 -7.30 -3.73 -36.05
N VAL A 261 -6.24 -4.31 -35.48
CA VAL A 261 -5.46 -5.38 -36.14
C VAL A 261 -6.28 -6.67 -36.23
N ALA A 262 -6.99 -7.03 -35.17
CA ALA A 262 -7.88 -8.19 -35.16
C ALA A 262 -9.02 -8.04 -36.19
N GLU A 263 -9.60 -6.84 -36.33
CA GLU A 263 -10.62 -6.54 -37.35
C GLU A 263 -10.09 -6.67 -38.79
N ARG A 264 -8.79 -6.46 -39.01
CA ARG A 264 -8.11 -6.66 -40.29
C ARG A 264 -7.67 -8.11 -40.52
N GLY A 265 -7.89 -9.00 -39.55
CA GLY A 265 -7.48 -10.40 -39.60
C GLY A 265 -5.99 -10.66 -39.32
N GLY A 266 -5.28 -9.67 -38.78
CA GLY A 266 -3.88 -9.81 -38.35
C GLY A 266 -3.76 -10.42 -36.96
N ARG A 267 -2.54 -10.79 -36.57
CA ARG A 267 -2.21 -11.25 -35.22
C ARG A 267 -2.09 -10.04 -34.27
N PRO A 268 -2.90 -9.95 -33.21
CA PRO A 268 -2.77 -8.87 -32.22
C PRO A 268 -1.46 -9.00 -31.46
N ALA A 269 -0.98 -7.88 -30.90
CA ALA A 269 0.18 -7.88 -30.03
C ALA A 269 -0.17 -8.48 -28.66
N GLU A 270 0.79 -9.17 -28.06
CA GLU A 270 0.75 -9.65 -26.69
C GLU A 270 1.58 -8.75 -25.77
N GLY A 271 1.13 -8.58 -24.54
CA GLY A 271 1.84 -7.77 -23.56
C GLY A 271 1.40 -8.06 -22.14
N GLU A 272 2.29 -7.77 -21.22
CA GLU A 272 2.10 -7.98 -19.78
C GLU A 272 1.87 -6.63 -19.09
N PRO A 273 0.90 -6.52 -18.16
CA PRO A 273 0.70 -5.30 -17.40
C PRO A 273 1.94 -5.03 -16.54
N ILE A 274 2.35 -3.76 -16.47
CA ILE A 274 3.46 -3.34 -15.61
C ILE A 274 2.96 -2.39 -14.53
N LEU A 275 3.52 -2.53 -13.33
CA LEU A 275 3.31 -1.60 -12.24
C LEU A 275 4.41 -0.54 -12.26
N LEU A 276 4.03 0.74 -12.30
CA LEU A 276 4.94 1.86 -12.22
C LEU A 276 4.66 2.66 -10.95
N GLY A 277 5.71 3.11 -10.26
CA GLY A 277 5.58 4.09 -9.18
C GLY A 277 5.02 5.42 -9.69
N ILE A 278 4.35 6.20 -8.84
CA ILE A 278 3.69 7.46 -9.25
C ILE A 278 4.65 8.46 -9.91
N THR A 279 5.90 8.58 -9.44
CA THR A 279 6.92 9.43 -10.09
C THR A 279 7.21 8.97 -11.52
N LYS A 280 7.44 7.66 -11.71
CA LYS A 280 7.75 7.11 -13.04
C LYS A 280 6.53 7.15 -13.97
N ALA A 281 5.35 6.83 -13.46
CA ALA A 281 4.10 6.91 -14.21
C ALA A 281 3.79 8.34 -14.67
N SER A 282 4.16 9.36 -13.88
CA SER A 282 3.98 10.78 -14.22
C SER A 282 4.95 11.25 -15.31
N LEU A 283 6.18 10.72 -15.32
CA LEU A 283 7.20 11.03 -16.34
C LEU A 283 6.92 10.34 -17.68
N GLU A 284 6.28 9.17 -17.67
CA GLU A 284 5.91 8.40 -18.87
C GLU A 284 4.48 8.72 -19.39
N THR A 285 4.00 9.94 -19.12
CA THR A 285 2.74 10.44 -19.69
C THR A 285 2.91 10.79 -21.17
N ASP A 286 1.82 10.70 -21.94
CA ASP A 286 1.88 10.95 -23.39
C ASP A 286 2.15 12.43 -23.71
N SER A 287 1.75 13.33 -22.81
CA SER A 287 2.01 14.76 -22.91
C SER A 287 3.39 15.12 -22.39
N PHE A 288 4.24 15.59 -23.29
CA PHE A 288 5.56 16.05 -22.91
C PHE A 288 5.50 17.38 -22.16
N ILE A 289 4.45 18.20 -22.36
CA ILE A 289 4.25 19.47 -21.63
C ILE A 289 3.93 19.18 -20.16
N SER A 290 3.02 18.24 -19.92
CA SER A 290 2.67 17.78 -18.57
C SER A 290 3.85 17.09 -17.90
N ALA A 291 4.57 16.21 -18.60
CA ALA A 291 5.73 15.51 -18.07
C ALA A 291 6.86 16.49 -17.71
N ALA A 292 7.18 17.43 -18.60
CA ALA A 292 8.22 18.44 -18.37
C ALA A 292 7.91 19.33 -17.16
N SER A 293 6.63 19.61 -16.88
CA SER A 293 6.25 20.39 -15.70
C SER A 293 6.51 19.69 -14.35
N PHE A 294 6.75 18.37 -14.34
CA PHE A 294 6.92 17.60 -13.11
C PHE A 294 8.37 17.55 -12.66
N GLN A 295 9.24 16.87 -13.42
CA GLN A 295 10.68 16.70 -13.17
C GLN A 295 11.41 16.48 -14.51
N ASP A 296 12.75 16.46 -14.52
CA ASP A 296 13.56 16.12 -15.70
C ASP A 296 13.28 16.96 -16.98
N THR A 297 12.96 18.25 -16.83
CA THR A 297 12.61 19.19 -17.92
C THR A 297 13.53 19.07 -19.13
N THR A 298 14.85 19.17 -18.93
CA THR A 298 15.85 19.15 -20.01
C THR A 298 15.81 17.85 -20.81
N ARG A 299 15.71 16.70 -20.13
CA ARG A 299 15.68 15.39 -20.78
C ARG A 299 14.40 15.23 -21.62
N ILE A 300 13.26 15.60 -21.05
CA ILE A 300 11.95 15.44 -21.70
C ILE A 300 11.83 16.34 -22.93
N LEU A 301 12.25 17.61 -22.83
CA LEU A 301 12.19 18.54 -23.97
C LEU A 301 13.17 18.15 -25.09
N THR A 302 14.35 17.64 -24.74
CA THR A 302 15.32 17.16 -25.73
C THR A 302 14.78 15.95 -26.49
N GLU A 303 14.17 14.99 -25.79
CA GLU A 303 13.54 13.82 -26.40
C GLU A 303 12.37 14.22 -27.30
N ALA A 304 11.51 15.13 -26.82
CA ALA A 304 10.38 15.64 -27.59
C ALA A 304 10.84 16.37 -28.87
N ALA A 305 11.88 17.20 -28.79
CA ALA A 305 12.45 17.89 -29.93
C ALA A 305 13.10 16.93 -30.93
N THR A 306 13.79 15.89 -30.44
CA THR A 306 14.47 14.89 -31.29
C THR A 306 13.45 14.02 -32.05
N LEU A 307 12.34 13.67 -31.40
CA LEU A 307 11.27 12.85 -31.98
C LEU A 307 10.23 13.69 -32.75
N GLY A 308 10.28 15.02 -32.65
CA GLY A 308 9.25 15.91 -33.21
C GLY A 308 7.86 15.64 -32.62
N LYS A 309 7.78 15.35 -31.31
CA LYS A 309 6.51 15.03 -30.62
C LYS A 309 5.54 16.21 -30.70
N THR A 310 4.26 15.90 -30.93
CA THR A 310 3.15 16.85 -30.87
C THR A 310 2.27 16.54 -29.67
N ASP A 311 1.78 17.57 -28.99
CA ASP A 311 0.90 17.43 -27.83
C ASP A 311 -0.56 17.72 -28.21
N ASP A 312 -1.47 16.86 -27.80
CA ASP A 312 -2.90 16.96 -28.11
C ASP A 312 -3.69 17.81 -27.08
N LEU A 313 -3.05 18.28 -26.00
CA LEU A 313 -3.68 19.10 -24.95
C LEU A 313 -4.94 18.45 -24.34
N LYS A 314 -4.90 17.14 -24.09
CA LYS A 314 -6.02 16.38 -23.49
C LYS A 314 -6.05 16.44 -21.97
N GLY A 315 -4.93 16.82 -21.34
CA GLY A 315 -4.74 16.85 -19.89
C GLY A 315 -5.06 18.20 -19.25
N PHE A 316 -5.17 18.22 -17.92
CA PHE A 316 -5.43 19.47 -17.18
C PHE A 316 -4.20 20.38 -17.18
N LYS A 317 -3.00 19.83 -16.94
CA LYS A 317 -1.77 20.63 -16.81
C LYS A 317 -1.38 21.32 -18.13
N GLU A 318 -1.43 20.61 -19.25
CA GLU A 318 -1.22 21.18 -20.59
C GLU A 318 -2.06 22.43 -20.83
N ASN A 319 -3.37 22.34 -20.57
CA ASN A 319 -4.30 23.43 -20.82
C ASN A 319 -4.05 24.60 -19.86
N VAL A 320 -3.75 24.33 -18.59
CA VAL A 320 -3.39 25.39 -17.62
C VAL A 320 -2.12 26.12 -18.05
N ILE A 321 -1.07 25.40 -18.46
CA ILE A 321 0.22 26.00 -18.85
C ILE A 321 0.08 26.83 -20.12
N THR A 322 -0.75 26.38 -21.06
CA THR A 322 -0.95 27.06 -22.35
C THR A 322 -2.05 28.15 -22.31
N GLY A 323 -2.78 28.28 -21.20
CA GLY A 323 -3.86 29.26 -21.04
C GLY A 323 -5.18 28.87 -21.71
N HIS A 324 -5.38 27.60 -22.04
CA HIS A 324 -6.63 27.06 -22.57
C HIS A 324 -7.59 26.65 -21.44
N LEU A 325 -8.87 26.48 -21.78
CA LEU A 325 -9.86 25.94 -20.85
C LEU A 325 -9.50 24.49 -20.50
N ILE A 326 -9.48 24.15 -19.21
CA ILE A 326 -9.27 22.78 -18.77
C ILE A 326 -10.42 21.88 -19.24
N PRO A 327 -10.16 20.62 -19.66
CA PRO A 327 -11.20 19.70 -20.14
C PRO A 327 -11.98 19.06 -18.98
N ALA A 328 -12.45 19.89 -18.05
CA ALA A 328 -13.27 19.51 -16.91
C ALA A 328 -14.26 20.62 -16.55
N GLY A 329 -15.37 20.26 -15.92
CA GLY A 329 -16.42 21.21 -15.58
C GLY A 329 -16.90 21.95 -16.83
N THR A 330 -16.98 23.28 -16.78
CA THR A 330 -17.42 24.15 -17.89
C THR A 330 -16.56 24.08 -19.15
N GLY A 331 -15.31 23.62 -19.03
CA GLY A 331 -14.41 23.47 -20.18
C GLY A 331 -14.54 22.12 -20.91
N THR A 332 -15.44 21.24 -20.48
CA THR A 332 -15.70 19.98 -21.18
C THR A 332 -16.34 20.26 -22.56
N GLU A 333 -15.94 19.52 -23.60
CA GLU A 333 -16.49 19.68 -24.97
C GLU A 333 -18.01 19.64 -25.00
N VAL A 334 -18.64 18.81 -24.15
CA VAL A 334 -20.09 18.70 -24.05
C VAL A 334 -20.74 20.03 -23.66
N LEU A 335 -20.16 20.77 -22.72
CA LEU A 335 -20.71 22.07 -22.29
C LEU A 335 -20.35 23.18 -23.28
N GLN A 336 -19.16 23.14 -23.88
CA GLN A 336 -18.75 24.10 -24.91
C GLN A 336 -19.54 23.96 -26.21
N SER A 337 -19.99 22.75 -26.54
CA SER A 337 -20.79 22.45 -27.74
C SER A 337 -22.28 22.74 -27.57
N ILE A 338 -22.73 23.15 -26.38
CA ILE A 338 -24.12 23.58 -26.17
C ILE A 338 -24.39 24.83 -26.99
N ARG A 339 -25.16 24.65 -28.06
CA ARG A 339 -25.71 25.74 -28.87
C ARG A 339 -27.08 26.10 -28.32
N LEU A 340 -27.23 27.34 -27.87
CA LEU A 340 -28.54 27.85 -27.45
C LEU A 340 -29.45 27.93 -28.68
N LYS A 341 -30.62 27.31 -28.58
CA LYS A 341 -31.68 27.43 -29.58
C LYS A 341 -32.76 28.33 -29.00
N TYR A 342 -32.79 29.56 -29.48
CA TYR A 342 -33.79 30.55 -29.08
C TYR A 342 -35.11 30.25 -29.80
N TYR A 343 -36.20 30.13 -29.03
CA TYR A 343 -37.55 29.85 -29.54
C TYR A 343 -38.45 31.09 -29.57
N GLY A 344 -37.91 32.27 -29.30
CA GLY A 344 -38.63 33.55 -29.30
C GLY A 344 -37.72 34.70 -29.72
N GLU A 345 -38.33 35.87 -29.94
CA GLU A 345 -37.61 37.12 -30.21
C GLU A 345 -36.87 37.60 -28.96
N GLU A 346 -35.68 38.15 -29.15
CA GLU A 346 -34.88 38.72 -28.07
C GLU A 346 -35.62 39.95 -27.53
N ILE A 347 -36.10 39.88 -26.28
CA ILE A 347 -36.77 41.01 -25.65
C ILE A 347 -35.73 42.13 -25.54
N PRO A 348 -35.96 43.32 -26.14
CA PRO A 348 -35.07 44.44 -25.95
C PRO A 348 -34.88 44.67 -24.45
N ARG A 349 -33.64 44.68 -23.98
CA ARG A 349 -33.35 45.24 -22.66
C ARG A 349 -33.69 46.72 -22.76
N GLU A 350 -34.88 47.11 -22.31
CA GLU A 350 -35.16 48.47 -21.87
C GLU A 350 -34.28 48.71 -20.65
N LEU A 351 -33.01 49.07 -20.90
CA LEU A 351 -32.23 49.78 -19.91
C LEU A 351 -33.01 51.07 -19.65
N PRO A 352 -33.42 51.37 -18.40
CA PRO A 352 -33.94 52.69 -18.11
C PRO A 352 -32.88 53.70 -18.55
N GLU A 353 -33.27 54.64 -19.41
CA GLU A 353 -32.43 55.81 -19.69
C GLU A 353 -32.14 56.46 -18.34
N LEU A 354 -30.90 56.34 -17.88
CA LEU A 354 -30.45 57.12 -16.74
C LEU A 354 -30.62 58.59 -17.14
N PRO A 355 -31.24 59.43 -16.30
CA PRO A 355 -31.33 60.85 -16.60
C PRO A 355 -29.91 61.37 -16.86
N GLU A 356 -29.73 62.09 -17.96
CA GLU A 356 -28.50 62.83 -18.23
C GLU A 356 -28.27 63.74 -17.02
N LEU A 357 -27.21 63.47 -16.25
CA LEU A 357 -26.80 64.37 -15.19
C LEU A 357 -26.24 65.61 -15.88
N ASP A 358 -26.93 66.74 -15.75
CA ASP A 358 -26.39 68.04 -16.16
C ASP A 358 -25.03 68.23 -15.46
N GLU A 359 -23.95 68.37 -16.25
CA GLU A 359 -22.57 68.51 -15.74
C GLU A 359 -22.42 69.72 -14.79
N ASP A 360 -23.38 70.64 -14.81
CA ASP A 360 -23.41 71.86 -13.99
C ASP A 360 -24.01 71.67 -12.57
N GLU A 361 -24.62 70.52 -12.26
CA GLU A 361 -25.16 70.21 -10.92
C GLU A 361 -24.29 69.25 -10.09
N LEU A 362 -23.09 68.88 -10.57
CA LEU A 362 -22.14 68.13 -9.74
C LEU A 362 -21.59 69.06 -8.64
N PRO A 363 -21.87 68.83 -7.35
CA PRO A 363 -21.24 69.59 -6.29
C PRO A 363 -19.72 69.36 -6.35
N ALA A 364 -18.96 70.42 -6.56
CA ALA A 364 -17.53 70.41 -6.29
C ALA A 364 -17.32 70.23 -4.77
N GLU A 365 -16.38 69.37 -4.39
CA GLU A 365 -15.96 68.97 -3.02
C GLU A 365 -16.70 67.72 -2.46
N GLU A 366 -16.08 66.63 -2.00
CA GLU A 366 -14.72 66.36 -1.51
C GLU A 366 -14.23 64.98 -1.98
N LEU A 367 -13.05 64.92 -2.60
CA LEU A 367 -12.23 63.70 -2.67
C LEU A 367 -11.42 63.59 -1.38
N VAL A 368 -11.96 62.89 -0.37
CA VAL A 368 -11.13 62.33 0.69
C VAL A 368 -10.77 60.91 0.26
N ALA A 369 -9.54 60.76 -0.25
CA ALA A 369 -8.93 59.45 -0.46
C ALA A 369 -8.67 58.81 0.91
N ASP A 370 -9.37 57.72 1.21
CA ASP A 370 -9.00 56.84 2.31
C ASP A 370 -7.85 55.94 1.83
N GLU A 371 -6.61 56.39 2.05
CA GLU A 371 -5.38 55.62 1.82
C GLU A 371 -5.17 54.55 2.92
N SER A 372 -6.15 53.66 3.13
CA SER A 372 -6.01 52.58 4.12
C SER A 372 -6.27 51.16 3.61
N GLU A 373 -6.71 50.95 2.37
CA GLU A 373 -6.94 49.60 1.83
C GLU A 373 -5.89 49.08 0.83
N THR A 374 -4.93 49.90 0.38
CA THR A 374 -3.88 49.46 -0.54
C THR A 374 -2.63 48.89 0.13
N ALA A 375 -2.45 49.07 1.45
CA ALA A 375 -1.27 48.56 2.18
C ALA A 375 -1.36 47.07 2.63
N ALA A 376 -2.51 46.41 2.47
CA ALA A 376 -2.69 45.03 2.94
C ALA A 376 -2.36 43.95 1.91
N MET A 377 -2.14 44.31 0.63
CA MET A 377 -1.87 43.32 -0.44
C MET A 377 -0.41 43.24 -0.89
N GLU A 378 0.47 44.17 -0.50
CA GLU A 378 1.91 44.13 -0.86
C GLU A 378 2.83 43.48 0.20
N SER A 379 2.31 43.05 1.36
CA SER A 379 3.12 42.44 2.44
C SER A 379 3.05 40.91 2.54
N MET A 380 2.45 40.21 1.57
CA MET A 380 2.33 38.73 1.60
C MET A 380 3.11 37.99 0.50
N SER A 381 4.05 38.65 -0.17
CA SER A 381 5.01 37.95 -1.03
C SER A 381 6.41 38.53 -0.82
N VAL A 382 7.16 37.89 0.09
CA VAL A 382 8.61 37.57 0.05
C VAL A 382 9.03 37.30 1.51
N ASP A 383 9.22 36.01 1.85
CA ASP A 383 10.16 35.57 2.89
C ASP A 383 10.24 34.04 2.92
N HIS A 384 11.10 33.45 2.08
CA HIS A 384 12.04 32.41 2.52
C HIS A 384 13.03 32.07 1.41
N ASP A 385 14.21 32.67 1.48
CA ASP A 385 15.47 31.99 1.17
C ASP A 385 16.62 32.79 1.79
N ALA A 386 17.17 32.30 2.90
CA ALA A 386 18.59 32.45 3.30
C ALA A 386 18.85 31.85 4.71
N ALA A 387 19.30 30.60 4.71
CA ALA A 387 20.22 30.01 5.69
C ALA A 387 20.74 28.73 5.01
N ASP A 388 22.01 28.39 4.89
CA ASP A 388 23.25 28.90 5.45
C ASP A 388 24.32 28.12 4.66
N ASP A 389 25.26 28.78 3.98
CA ASP A 389 26.42 28.12 3.36
C ASP A 389 27.62 29.06 3.55
N ALA A 390 28.32 28.84 4.66
CA ALA A 390 29.61 29.42 4.96
C ALA A 390 30.47 28.36 5.64
N ASP A 391 31.21 27.59 4.83
CA ASP A 391 32.41 26.89 5.29
C ASP A 391 33.34 26.65 4.09
N GLU A 392 34.31 27.56 3.89
CA GLU A 392 35.59 27.19 3.26
C GLU A 392 36.72 28.14 3.71
N LEU A 393 37.48 27.64 4.68
CA LEU A 393 38.95 27.55 4.71
C LEU A 393 39.77 28.79 4.35
N ASP A 394 40.41 29.36 5.36
CA ASP A 394 41.73 29.99 5.24
C ASP A 394 42.65 29.44 6.34
N GLU A 395 43.53 28.50 5.98
CA GLU A 395 44.77 28.23 6.72
C GLU A 395 45.94 28.24 5.73
N SER A 396 46.59 29.39 5.63
CA SER A 396 48.00 29.47 5.27
C SER A 396 48.75 30.36 6.27
N ASN A 397 49.32 29.73 7.30
CA ASN A 397 50.52 30.23 7.96
C ASN A 397 51.22 29.12 8.79
N ALA A 398 52.50 28.92 8.47
CA ALA A 398 53.54 28.08 9.11
C ALA A 398 53.62 26.60 8.73
#